data_AF-Q1LN86-F1
#
_entry.id   AF-Q1LN86-F1
#
_cell.length_a   1.000
_cell.length_b   1.000
_cell.length_c   1.000
_cell.angle_alpha   90.00
_cell.angle_beta   90.00
_cell.angle_gamma   90.00
#
_symmetry.space_group_name_H-M   'P 1'
#
loop_
_entity.id
_entity.type
_entity.pdbx_description
1 polymer ?
#
loop_
_entity_poly.entity_id
_entity_poly.type
_entity_poly.pdbx_seq_one_letter_code
_entity_poly.pdbx_strand_id
1 'polypeptide(L)'
;MHGSPLARSPSHLHRLSSASAFTPSAVAEGVFLELRPSGHLCHTDDPRRGEGHNPHRHHPDPVHHPVPARPPGGHRGVSGLLNVIATACKVIATAASRGALAGVLGSAEHENVQGEVQKKLDVISNAILVHATERGGHLVALASEEMDTIYPIPAAFPRGKYLLVFDPLDGSSNIDANISVGAIFSVLRSPDPEVPPTLEHFLQAGAGQVCAGYALYGPATMLVLTTGQGTHGFTLDRDVGEFILTHPMLRIPAATQEFAINTSRGLLVFSAISDGTQS
;
A
#
# COMPACT_ATOMS: atom_id res chain seq x y z
N MET A 1 31.71 -56.56 18.29
CA MET A 1 31.77 -55.08 18.30
C MET A 1 30.88 -54.62 19.45
N HIS A 2 31.45 -53.93 20.44
CA HIS A 2 30.84 -53.60 21.74
C HIS A 2 29.59 -52.72 21.64
N GLY A 3 28.69 -52.86 22.62
CA GLY A 3 27.44 -52.11 22.74
C GLY A 3 27.45 -50.98 23.78
N SER A 4 26.58 -49.99 23.52
CA SER A 4 25.70 -49.21 24.41
C SER A 4 26.31 -48.38 25.60
N PRO A 5 25.52 -47.51 26.29
CA PRO A 5 24.94 -46.19 25.93
C PRO A 5 25.19 -45.10 27.04
N LEU A 6 24.40 -44.01 27.09
CA LEU A 6 24.28 -42.92 28.13
C LEU A 6 25.22 -41.69 27.96
N ALA A 7 24.92 -40.45 28.38
CA ALA A 7 23.73 -39.67 28.75
C ALA A 7 24.19 -38.23 29.14
N ARG A 8 23.31 -37.24 28.93
CA ARG A 8 23.09 -35.97 29.72
C ARG A 8 24.20 -34.89 29.88
N SER A 9 23.89 -33.72 29.27
CA SER A 9 23.89 -32.28 29.73
C SER A 9 24.12 -32.02 31.25
N PRO A 10 24.50 -30.81 31.79
CA PRO A 10 24.08 -29.45 31.35
C PRO A 10 24.94 -28.18 31.70
N SER A 11 24.39 -27.01 31.31
CA SER A 11 24.46 -25.67 31.96
C SER A 11 25.78 -24.88 31.89
N HIS A 12 25.81 -23.59 31.51
CA HIS A 12 25.20 -22.38 32.11
C HIS A 12 25.33 -21.23 31.09
N LEU A 13 24.63 -20.09 31.06
CA LEU A 13 23.54 -19.41 31.76
C LEU A 13 23.14 -18.27 30.76
N HIS A 14 21.87 -18.00 30.46
CA HIS A 14 21.06 -16.90 31.05
C HIS A 14 21.65 -15.49 30.87
N ARG A 15 20.92 -14.40 30.60
CA ARG A 15 19.50 -14.03 30.65
C ARG A 15 19.49 -12.55 30.18
N LEU A 16 18.49 -12.04 29.47
CA LEU A 16 17.51 -11.04 29.93
C LEU A 16 16.92 -10.45 28.62
N SER A 17 15.64 -10.60 28.27
CA SER A 17 14.39 -10.15 28.91
C SER A 17 14.18 -8.64 28.91
N SER A 18 12.97 -8.28 28.48
CA SER A 18 12.13 -7.13 28.86
C SER A 18 12.25 -5.78 28.12
N ALA A 19 11.24 -5.54 27.27
CA ALA A 19 10.16 -4.56 27.42
C ALA A 19 10.38 -3.03 27.37
N SER A 20 9.33 -2.38 26.83
CA SER A 20 8.85 -0.99 26.99
C SER A 20 9.56 0.09 26.15
N ALA A 21 8.89 0.64 25.13
CA ALA A 21 7.88 1.72 25.15
C ALA A 21 8.50 3.13 25.17
N PHE A 22 8.32 3.92 24.10
CA PHE A 22 7.76 5.29 24.16
C PHE A 22 7.63 5.92 22.76
N THR A 23 6.65 6.83 22.69
CA THR A 23 5.93 7.46 21.57
C THR A 23 6.69 8.46 20.69
N PRO A 24 6.20 8.75 19.47
CA PRO A 24 6.26 10.11 18.92
C PRO A 24 4.87 10.65 18.55
N SER A 25 4.46 11.70 19.24
CA SER A 25 3.32 12.56 18.91
C SER A 25 3.81 13.75 18.07
N ALA A 26 2.89 14.25 17.21
CA ALA A 26 2.90 15.55 16.53
C ALA A 26 3.73 15.69 15.24
N VAL A 27 3.27 15.09 14.13
CA VAL A 27 3.32 15.68 12.77
C VAL A 27 2.20 15.06 11.91
N ALA A 28 0.92 15.40 12.13
CA ALA A 28 -0.18 14.80 11.37
C ALA A 28 -1.38 15.76 11.14
N GLU A 29 -1.11 16.99 10.68
CA GLU A 29 -2.17 17.91 10.21
C GLU A 29 -1.97 18.47 8.79
N GLY A 30 -1.06 17.91 7.98
CA GLY A 30 -0.65 18.55 6.71
C GLY A 30 -1.11 17.91 5.40
N VAL A 31 -1.87 16.81 5.39
CA VAL A 31 -2.11 16.05 4.14
C VAL A 31 -3.55 15.51 4.08
N PHE A 32 -4.57 16.39 4.07
CA PHE A 32 -5.89 16.11 3.45
C PHE A 32 -6.82 17.34 3.46
N LEU A 33 -6.37 18.47 2.88
CA LEU A 33 -7.20 19.67 2.77
C LEU A 33 -6.99 20.36 1.41
N GLU A 34 -7.18 19.62 0.32
CA GLU A 34 -7.25 20.24 -1.01
C GLU A 34 -8.03 19.38 -2.01
N LEU A 35 -9.28 19.04 -1.68
CA LEU A 35 -10.28 18.56 -2.64
C LEU A 35 -11.66 19.08 -2.23
N ARG A 36 -11.95 20.35 -2.54
CA ARG A 36 -13.33 20.83 -2.68
C ARG A 36 -13.50 21.49 -4.06
N PRO A 37 -14.58 21.18 -4.79
CA PRO A 37 -14.89 21.86 -6.04
C PRO A 37 -15.42 23.26 -5.77
N SER A 38 -14.87 24.25 -6.49
CA SER A 38 -15.31 25.65 -6.49
C SER A 38 -16.70 25.77 -7.14
N GLY A 39 -17.72 26.02 -6.32
CA GLY A 39 -19.04 26.49 -6.74
C GLY A 39 -19.20 27.97 -6.44
N HIS A 40 -19.54 28.75 -7.47
CA HIS A 40 -19.81 30.18 -7.41
C HIS A 40 -21.13 30.53 -6.67
N LEU A 41 -21.20 31.82 -6.28
CA LEU A 41 -22.34 32.64 -5.82
C LEU A 41 -22.63 32.66 -4.30
N CYS A 42 -22.34 33.80 -3.65
CA CYS A 42 -23.32 34.90 -3.52
C CYS A 42 -22.71 36.15 -2.86
N HIS A 43 -23.17 37.31 -3.34
CA HIS A 43 -23.01 38.64 -2.80
C HIS A 43 -23.70 38.79 -1.43
N THR A 44 -23.08 39.50 -0.49
CA THR A 44 -23.72 40.61 0.26
C THR A 44 -22.64 41.52 0.88
N ASP A 45 -22.83 42.83 0.71
CA ASP A 45 -22.16 43.95 1.38
C ASP A 45 -22.43 43.98 2.91
N ASP A 46 -21.48 44.49 3.72
CA ASP A 46 -21.65 45.70 4.58
C ASP A 46 -20.33 46.02 5.33
N PRO A 47 -19.92 47.30 5.49
CA PRO A 47 -18.63 47.73 6.03
C PRO A 47 -18.72 48.28 7.46
N ARG A 48 -17.58 48.31 8.19
CA ARG A 48 -17.30 49.16 9.38
C ARG A 48 -15.84 48.90 9.85
N ARG A 49 -14.88 49.79 9.55
CA ARG A 49 -14.34 50.90 10.39
C ARG A 49 -13.71 50.47 11.72
N GLY A 50 -12.47 50.92 11.96
CA GLY A 50 -11.99 51.25 13.32
C GLY A 50 -10.50 51.08 13.58
N GLU A 51 -9.73 52.15 13.40
CA GLU A 51 -8.35 52.31 13.87
C GLU A 51 -8.24 52.29 15.40
N GLY A 52 -7.08 51.87 15.94
CA GLY A 52 -6.76 51.98 17.37
C GLY A 52 -5.31 51.60 17.67
N HIS A 53 -4.44 52.61 17.72
CA HIS A 53 -3.01 52.54 18.04
C HIS A 53 -2.78 52.71 19.55
N ASN A 54 -1.94 51.89 20.19
CA ASN A 54 -1.23 52.27 21.43
C ASN A 54 0.07 51.43 21.62
N PRO A 55 1.22 52.01 22.00
CA PRO A 55 2.53 51.37 21.91
C PRO A 55 3.12 50.88 23.26
N HIS A 56 4.22 50.12 23.15
CA HIS A 56 5.22 49.76 24.16
C HIS A 56 4.90 48.68 25.21
N ARG A 57 5.33 47.44 24.92
CA ARG A 57 6.18 46.60 25.80
C ARG A 57 7.10 45.73 24.94
N HIS A 58 8.40 46.01 24.96
CA HIS A 58 9.42 45.22 24.26
C HIS A 58 9.74 43.95 25.07
N HIS A 59 9.32 42.79 24.55
CA HIS A 59 9.98 41.51 24.79
C HIS A 59 10.89 41.23 23.59
N PRO A 60 12.13 40.75 23.75
CA PRO A 60 12.90 40.29 22.61
C PRO A 60 12.29 38.97 22.09
N ASP A 61 11.82 38.98 20.84
CA ASP A 61 11.34 37.79 20.15
C ASP A 61 12.46 36.74 20.03
N PRO A 62 12.14 35.44 20.13
CA PRO A 62 13.12 34.40 19.86
C PRO A 62 13.55 34.46 18.39
N VAL A 63 14.86 34.41 18.18
CA VAL A 63 15.50 34.44 16.85
C VAL A 63 14.89 33.34 15.97
N HIS A 64 14.05 33.74 15.01
CA HIS A 64 13.53 32.87 13.96
C HIS A 64 14.70 32.44 13.07
N HIS A 65 15.19 31.22 13.24
CA HIS A 65 15.99 30.58 12.21
C HIS A 65 15.11 30.41 10.96
N PRO A 66 15.54 30.88 9.77
CA PRO A 66 14.81 30.62 8.54
C PRO A 66 14.77 29.11 8.31
N VAL A 67 13.58 28.52 8.42
CA VAL A 67 13.32 27.17 7.92
C VAL A 67 13.65 27.21 6.42
N PRO A 68 14.54 26.35 5.90
CA PRO A 68 14.91 26.39 4.50
C PRO A 68 13.65 26.22 3.65
N ALA A 69 13.45 27.14 2.71
CA ALA A 69 12.33 27.10 1.79
C ALA A 69 12.31 25.76 1.05
N ARG A 70 11.17 25.07 1.13
CA ARG A 70 10.90 23.82 0.42
C ARG A 70 11.15 24.05 -1.08
N PRO A 71 11.96 23.24 -1.76
CA PRO A 71 12.21 23.41 -3.18
C PRO A 71 10.90 23.28 -3.99
N PRO A 72 10.72 24.06 -5.06
CA PRO A 72 9.50 24.06 -5.85
C PRO A 72 9.47 22.80 -6.72
N GLY A 73 8.84 21.75 -6.22
CA GLY A 73 8.57 20.51 -6.95
C GLY A 73 7.20 19.99 -6.57
N GLY A 74 6.18 20.31 -7.36
CA GLY A 74 4.80 19.87 -7.13
C GLY A 74 4.70 18.34 -7.02
N HIS A 75 4.06 17.86 -5.95
CA HIS A 75 3.59 16.47 -5.69
C HIS A 75 4.39 15.26 -6.23
N ARG A 76 5.73 15.30 -6.32
CA ARG A 76 6.57 14.12 -6.62
C ARG A 76 6.94 13.31 -5.36
N GLY A 77 5.96 13.09 -4.49
CA GLY A 77 6.06 12.30 -3.27
C GLY A 77 5.34 10.97 -3.38
N VAL A 78 5.53 10.09 -2.40
CA VAL A 78 4.85 8.79 -2.34
C VAL A 78 3.31 8.92 -2.40
N SER A 79 2.75 10.02 -1.92
CA SER A 79 1.30 10.30 -1.97
C SER A 79 0.73 10.32 -3.39
N GLY A 80 1.45 10.87 -4.37
CA GLY A 80 0.99 10.89 -5.76
C GLY A 80 0.91 9.48 -6.34
N LEU A 81 1.95 8.67 -6.07
CA LEU A 81 1.97 7.26 -6.46
C LEU A 81 0.84 6.47 -5.80
N LEU A 82 0.55 6.71 -4.53
CA LEU A 82 -0.55 6.04 -3.82
C LEU A 82 -1.93 6.38 -4.41
N ASN A 83 -2.15 7.62 -4.84
CA ASN A 83 -3.40 7.99 -5.53
C ASN A 83 -3.56 7.23 -6.85
N VAL A 84 -2.47 7.05 -7.59
CA VAL A 84 -2.46 6.27 -8.83
C VAL A 84 -2.73 4.80 -8.55
N ILE A 85 -2.06 4.20 -7.55
CA ILE A 85 -2.30 2.82 -7.12
C ILE A 85 -3.75 2.63 -6.66
N ALA A 86 -4.27 3.54 -5.83
CA ALA A 86 -5.66 3.49 -5.38
C ALA A 86 -6.63 3.55 -6.57
N THR A 87 -6.37 4.39 -7.57
CA THR A 87 -7.17 4.44 -8.80
C THR A 87 -7.11 3.13 -9.56
N ALA A 88 -5.93 2.53 -9.72
CA ALA A 88 -5.78 1.20 -10.33
C ALA A 88 -6.59 0.13 -9.57
N CYS A 89 -6.53 0.13 -8.23
CA CYS A 89 -7.33 -0.78 -7.40
C CYS A 89 -8.85 -0.59 -7.60
N LYS A 90 -9.35 0.64 -7.80
CA LYS A 90 -10.77 0.89 -8.12
C LYS A 90 -11.18 0.24 -9.45
N VAL A 91 -10.31 0.33 -10.47
CA VAL A 91 -10.54 -0.28 -11.78
C VAL A 91 -10.52 -1.81 -11.68
N ILE A 92 -9.52 -2.38 -10.98
CA ILE A 92 -9.43 -3.83 -10.75
C ILE A 92 -10.65 -4.33 -9.97
N ALA A 93 -11.08 -3.63 -8.91
CA ALA A 93 -12.28 -3.99 -8.15
C ALA A 93 -13.53 -4.05 -9.01
N THR A 94 -13.66 -3.12 -9.97
CA THR A 94 -14.77 -3.13 -10.94
C THR A 94 -14.66 -4.34 -11.87
N ALA A 95 -13.46 -4.61 -12.42
CA ALA A 95 -13.22 -5.78 -13.28
C ALA A 95 -13.52 -7.10 -12.54
N ALA A 96 -13.01 -7.26 -11.32
CA ALA A 96 -13.25 -8.42 -10.47
C ALA A 96 -14.74 -8.62 -10.16
N SER A 97 -15.46 -7.53 -9.84
CA SER A 97 -16.89 -7.61 -9.51
C SER A 97 -17.80 -7.99 -10.69
N ARG A 98 -17.32 -7.86 -11.94
CA ARG A 98 -18.08 -8.28 -13.11
C ARG A 98 -18.03 -9.80 -13.31
N GLY A 99 -17.01 -10.49 -12.78
CA GLY A 99 -16.90 -11.95 -12.86
C GLY A 99 -17.24 -12.51 -14.25
N ALA A 100 -18.15 -13.50 -14.30
CA ALA A 100 -18.63 -14.11 -15.55
C ALA A 100 -19.36 -13.14 -16.50
N LEU A 101 -19.93 -12.03 -16.00
CA LEU A 101 -20.59 -11.03 -16.83
C LEU A 101 -19.61 -10.29 -17.75
N ALA A 102 -18.32 -10.29 -17.44
CA ALA A 102 -17.30 -9.75 -18.33
C ALA A 102 -17.28 -10.47 -19.70
N GLY A 103 -17.54 -11.78 -19.73
CA GLY A 103 -17.68 -12.55 -20.96
C GLY A 103 -19.04 -12.42 -21.63
N VAL A 104 -20.13 -12.35 -20.84
CA VAL A 104 -21.50 -12.29 -21.37
C VAL A 104 -21.85 -10.92 -21.96
N LEU A 105 -21.48 -9.81 -21.30
CA LEU A 105 -21.68 -8.47 -21.84
C LEU A 105 -20.77 -8.18 -23.05
N GLY A 106 -19.61 -8.84 -23.14
CA GLY A 106 -18.76 -8.80 -24.34
C GLY A 106 -19.34 -9.58 -25.52
N SER A 107 -20.10 -10.66 -25.25
CA SER A 107 -20.73 -11.48 -26.29
C SER A 107 -22.00 -10.87 -26.91
N ALA A 108 -22.59 -9.86 -26.28
CA ALA A 108 -23.82 -9.21 -26.76
C ALA A 108 -23.56 -8.04 -27.73
N GLU A 109 -22.35 -7.48 -27.78
CA GLU A 109 -22.06 -6.30 -28.62
C GLU A 109 -21.01 -6.49 -29.72
N HIS A 110 -20.25 -7.58 -29.77
CA HIS A 110 -19.44 -7.87 -30.95
C HIS A 110 -19.15 -9.37 -31.03
N GLU A 111 -19.40 -10.01 -32.18
CA GLU A 111 -18.62 -11.18 -32.54
C GLU A 111 -17.15 -10.80 -32.32
N ASN A 112 -16.41 -11.61 -31.58
CA ASN A 112 -14.97 -11.44 -31.31
C ASN A 112 -14.17 -11.61 -32.63
N VAL A 113 -14.31 -10.65 -33.55
CA VAL A 113 -13.82 -10.69 -34.95
C VAL A 113 -12.29 -10.47 -35.03
N GLN A 114 -11.58 -10.35 -33.91
CA GLN A 114 -10.12 -10.16 -33.90
C GLN A 114 -9.35 -11.06 -32.92
N GLY A 115 -9.90 -12.20 -32.50
CA GLY A 115 -9.12 -13.20 -31.77
C GLY A 115 -8.55 -12.70 -30.42
N GLU A 116 -9.17 -11.68 -29.82
CA GLU A 116 -8.89 -11.31 -28.44
C GLU A 116 -9.42 -12.43 -27.54
N VAL A 117 -8.54 -13.39 -27.26
CA VAL A 117 -8.72 -14.40 -26.22
C VAL A 117 -9.19 -13.69 -24.96
N GLN A 118 -10.27 -14.18 -24.34
CA GLN A 118 -10.72 -13.76 -23.02
C GLN A 118 -9.51 -13.71 -22.08
N LYS A 119 -8.99 -12.50 -21.81
CA LYS A 119 -7.81 -12.31 -20.97
C LYS A 119 -8.21 -12.66 -19.53
N LYS A 120 -7.40 -13.51 -18.88
CA LYS A 120 -7.57 -13.81 -17.46
C LYS A 120 -7.47 -12.52 -16.64
N LEU A 121 -8.19 -12.45 -15.52
CA LEU A 121 -8.23 -11.26 -14.67
C LEU A 121 -6.83 -10.87 -14.17
N ASP A 122 -5.93 -11.84 -14.01
CA ASP A 122 -4.51 -11.65 -13.71
C ASP A 122 -3.82 -10.71 -14.72
N VAL A 123 -3.93 -11.05 -16.02
CA VAL A 123 -3.35 -10.28 -17.14
C VAL A 123 -3.96 -8.88 -17.20
N ILE A 124 -5.27 -8.76 -16.97
CA ILE A 124 -5.98 -7.48 -16.94
C ILE A 124 -5.49 -6.62 -15.78
N SER A 125 -5.37 -7.20 -14.58
CA SER A 125 -4.95 -6.51 -13.37
C SER A 125 -3.51 -6.02 -13.46
N ASN A 126 -2.62 -6.85 -14.01
CA ASN A 126 -1.24 -6.46 -14.31
C ASN A 126 -1.20 -5.29 -15.30
N ALA A 127 -1.93 -5.38 -16.41
CA ALA A 127 -1.98 -4.31 -17.41
C ALA A 127 -2.49 -2.98 -16.81
N ILE A 128 -3.54 -3.02 -15.99
CA ILE A 128 -4.09 -1.84 -15.30
C ILE A 128 -3.02 -1.18 -14.42
N LEU A 129 -2.33 -1.95 -13.58
CA LEU A 129 -1.32 -1.40 -12.66
C LEU A 129 -0.11 -0.83 -13.42
N VAL A 130 0.40 -1.53 -14.43
CA VAL A 130 1.50 -1.04 -15.28
C VAL A 130 1.09 0.28 -15.96
N HIS A 131 -0.05 0.30 -16.65
CA HIS A 131 -0.49 1.46 -17.43
C HIS A 131 -0.80 2.68 -16.54
N ALA A 132 -1.40 2.45 -15.37
CA ALA A 132 -1.69 3.52 -14.42
C ALA A 132 -0.39 4.15 -13.88
N THR A 133 0.59 3.32 -13.54
CA THR A 133 1.77 3.76 -12.77
C THR A 133 2.95 4.20 -13.64
N GLU A 134 3.08 3.70 -14.87
CA GLU A 134 4.21 4.02 -15.77
C GLU A 134 4.29 5.51 -16.16
N ARG A 135 3.15 6.21 -16.20
CA ARG A 135 3.04 7.59 -16.68
C ARG A 135 3.09 8.63 -15.56
N GLY A 136 3.01 8.19 -14.30
CA GLY A 136 2.81 9.06 -13.15
C GLY A 136 4.02 9.91 -12.75
N GLY A 137 5.20 9.70 -13.35
CA GLY A 137 6.39 10.49 -12.99
C GLY A 137 6.98 10.16 -11.63
N HIS A 138 6.59 9.02 -11.04
CA HIS A 138 6.98 8.62 -9.69
C HIS A 138 8.00 7.48 -9.68
N LEU A 139 7.99 6.64 -10.72
CA LEU A 139 8.73 5.38 -10.76
C LEU A 139 9.99 5.47 -11.63
N VAL A 140 10.97 4.67 -11.26
CA VAL A 140 12.19 4.37 -12.02
C VAL A 140 12.00 3.06 -12.79
N ALA A 141 11.41 2.07 -12.12
CA ALA A 141 11.02 0.77 -12.66
C ALA A 141 9.90 0.16 -11.80
N LEU A 142 9.31 -0.91 -12.31
CA LEU A 142 8.33 -1.73 -11.63
C LEU A 142 8.63 -3.22 -11.81
N ALA A 143 8.17 -4.04 -10.88
CA ALA A 143 8.28 -5.49 -10.90
C ALA A 143 6.92 -6.08 -10.49
N SER A 144 6.48 -7.10 -11.22
CA SER A 144 5.19 -7.75 -11.06
C SER A 144 5.39 -9.25 -10.93
N GLU A 145 4.54 -9.92 -10.15
CA GLU A 145 4.47 -11.39 -10.15
C GLU A 145 4.20 -11.94 -11.56
N GLU A 146 3.42 -11.20 -12.37
CA GLU A 146 3.01 -11.58 -13.73
C GLU A 146 4.05 -11.24 -14.82
N MET A 147 5.31 -10.97 -14.44
CA MET A 147 6.37 -10.56 -15.36
C MET A 147 7.71 -11.25 -15.04
N ASP A 148 8.34 -11.86 -16.06
CA ASP A 148 9.63 -12.55 -15.91
C ASP A 148 10.80 -11.62 -15.56
N THR A 149 10.70 -10.35 -15.95
CA THR A 149 11.76 -9.35 -15.79
C THR A 149 11.18 -8.05 -15.26
N ILE A 150 12.05 -7.25 -14.64
CA ILE A 150 11.70 -5.88 -14.26
C ILE A 150 11.26 -5.08 -15.50
N TYR A 151 10.40 -4.10 -15.27
CA TYR A 151 9.96 -3.13 -16.27
C TYR A 151 10.58 -1.77 -15.96
N PRO A 152 11.64 -1.37 -16.67
CA PRO A 152 12.14 0.00 -16.61
C PRO A 152 11.10 0.96 -17.18
N ILE A 153 10.83 2.09 -16.50
CA ILE A 153 9.95 3.10 -17.08
C ILE A 153 10.58 3.64 -18.38
N PRO A 154 9.88 3.58 -19.52
CA PRO A 154 10.39 4.07 -20.80
C PRO A 154 10.84 5.54 -20.72
N ALA A 155 11.92 5.88 -21.42
CA ALA A 155 12.46 7.25 -21.44
C ALA A 155 11.48 8.31 -21.96
N ALA A 156 10.43 7.90 -22.67
CA ALA A 156 9.33 8.77 -23.13
C ALA A 156 8.43 9.27 -21.98
N PHE A 157 8.46 8.62 -20.82
CA PHE A 157 7.67 9.00 -19.65
C PHE A 157 8.57 9.65 -18.59
N PRO A 158 8.01 10.57 -17.77
CA PRO A 158 8.76 11.14 -16.66
C PRO A 158 9.17 10.03 -15.67
N ARG A 159 10.43 10.06 -15.24
CA ARG A 159 10.94 9.17 -14.19
C ARG A 159 10.90 9.86 -12.84
N GLY A 160 10.62 9.07 -11.80
CA GLY A 160 10.68 9.52 -10.41
C GLY A 160 11.83 8.87 -9.67
N LYS A 161 11.61 8.57 -8.38
CA LYS A 161 12.67 8.11 -7.46
C LYS A 161 12.30 6.84 -6.69
N TYR A 162 11.22 6.19 -7.11
CA TYR A 162 10.67 5.02 -6.44
C TYR A 162 10.70 3.80 -7.36
N LEU A 163 10.67 2.62 -6.75
CA LEU A 163 10.42 1.35 -7.41
C LEU A 163 9.09 0.82 -6.89
N LEU A 164 8.32 0.17 -7.75
CA LEU A 164 7.07 -0.47 -7.37
C LEU A 164 7.18 -1.97 -7.57
N VAL A 165 6.91 -2.75 -6.52
CA VAL A 165 6.74 -4.20 -6.58
C VAL A 165 5.28 -4.50 -6.31
N PHE A 166 4.66 -5.37 -7.09
CA PHE A 166 3.27 -5.73 -6.85
C PHE A 166 2.93 -7.16 -7.27
N ASP A 167 1.96 -7.72 -6.54
CA ASP A 167 1.16 -8.84 -6.99
C ASP A 167 -0.19 -8.24 -7.44
N PRO A 168 -0.48 -8.25 -8.76
CA PRO A 168 -1.66 -7.57 -9.28
C PRO A 168 -2.96 -8.27 -8.90
N LEU A 169 -2.92 -9.57 -8.59
CA LEU A 169 -4.10 -10.34 -8.23
C LEU A 169 -3.77 -11.57 -7.37
N ASP A 170 -3.67 -11.38 -6.05
CA ASP A 170 -3.48 -12.47 -5.10
C ASP A 170 -4.76 -13.29 -4.93
N GLY A 171 -4.61 -14.61 -4.93
CA GLY A 171 -5.70 -15.56 -4.79
C GLY A 171 -6.51 -15.75 -6.07
N SER A 172 -5.95 -15.55 -7.26
CA SER A 172 -6.64 -15.70 -8.55
C SER A 172 -7.37 -17.04 -8.76
N SER A 173 -6.87 -18.13 -8.16
CA SER A 173 -7.56 -19.44 -8.14
C SER A 173 -8.94 -19.41 -7.48
N ASN A 174 -9.23 -18.38 -6.67
CA ASN A 174 -10.46 -18.21 -5.91
C ASN A 174 -11.53 -17.44 -6.69
N ILE A 175 -11.21 -16.89 -7.88
CA ILE A 175 -12.14 -16.08 -8.69
C ILE A 175 -13.37 -16.89 -9.09
N ASP A 176 -13.18 -18.11 -9.59
CA ASP A 176 -14.28 -18.97 -10.06
C ASP A 176 -15.19 -19.43 -8.90
N ALA A 177 -14.67 -19.44 -7.68
CA ALA A 177 -15.41 -19.74 -6.46
C ALA A 177 -16.12 -18.51 -5.86
N ASN A 178 -15.96 -17.33 -6.47
CA ASN A 178 -16.49 -16.06 -5.97
C ASN A 178 -16.07 -15.77 -4.51
N ILE A 179 -14.83 -16.13 -4.18
CA ILE A 179 -14.19 -15.85 -2.89
C ILE A 179 -13.34 -14.58 -3.04
N SER A 180 -13.11 -13.87 -1.92
CA SER A 180 -12.28 -12.66 -1.90
C SER A 180 -10.90 -12.89 -2.53
N VAL A 181 -10.53 -11.96 -3.40
CA VAL A 181 -9.19 -11.84 -4.00
C VAL A 181 -8.59 -10.49 -3.63
N GLY A 182 -7.31 -10.27 -3.88
CA GLY A 182 -6.65 -9.03 -3.48
C GLY A 182 -5.58 -8.59 -4.47
N ALA A 183 -4.92 -7.48 -4.16
CA ALA A 183 -3.68 -7.07 -4.81
C ALA A 183 -2.72 -6.62 -3.72
N ILE A 184 -1.43 -6.90 -3.86
CA ILE A 184 -0.40 -6.52 -2.89
C ILE A 184 0.58 -5.59 -3.56
N PHE A 185 1.03 -4.54 -2.88
CA PHE A 185 2.05 -3.65 -3.41
C PHE A 185 3.06 -3.23 -2.35
N SER A 186 4.26 -2.93 -2.83
CA SER A 186 5.38 -2.44 -2.05
C SER A 186 6.11 -1.35 -2.81
N VAL A 187 6.37 -0.23 -2.15
CA VAL A 187 7.09 0.91 -2.71
C VAL A 187 8.46 0.98 -2.04
N LEU A 188 9.51 0.92 -2.85
CA LEU A 188 10.89 1.08 -2.43
C LEU A 188 11.43 2.42 -2.93
N ARG A 189 12.46 2.94 -2.25
CA ARG A 189 13.27 4.02 -2.82
C ARG A 189 14.28 3.42 -3.79
N SER A 190 14.44 4.00 -4.96
CA SER A 190 15.56 3.63 -5.84
C SER A 190 16.87 4.13 -5.20
N PRO A 191 17.89 3.27 -5.05
CA PRO A 191 19.19 3.70 -4.52
C PRO A 191 19.85 4.80 -5.35
N ASP A 192 19.66 4.75 -6.67
CA ASP A 192 20.32 5.55 -7.70
C ASP A 192 19.35 5.84 -8.87
N PRO A 193 18.39 6.77 -8.69
CA PRO A 193 17.28 6.98 -9.65
C PRO A 193 17.73 7.45 -11.05
N GLU A 194 18.93 8.00 -11.16
CA GLU A 194 19.51 8.49 -12.43
C GLU A 194 20.11 7.37 -13.29
N VAL A 195 20.33 6.18 -12.72
CA VAL A 195 20.94 5.04 -13.41
C VAL A 195 19.84 4.16 -14.03
N PRO A 196 20.11 3.46 -15.16
CA PRO A 196 19.22 2.41 -15.65
C PRO A 196 18.95 1.36 -14.57
N PRO A 197 17.67 1.02 -14.30
CA PRO A 197 17.34 0.15 -13.19
C PRO A 197 17.75 -1.29 -13.50
N THR A 198 18.28 -1.99 -12.51
CA THR A 198 18.62 -3.40 -12.57
C THR A 198 17.80 -4.19 -11.54
N LEU A 199 17.82 -5.52 -11.64
CA LEU A 199 17.17 -6.39 -10.67
C LEU A 199 17.72 -6.15 -9.25
N GLU A 200 19.00 -5.85 -9.09
CA GLU A 200 19.64 -5.60 -7.79
C GLU A 200 19.00 -4.43 -7.03
N HIS A 201 18.48 -3.42 -7.74
CA HIS A 201 17.75 -2.31 -7.10
C HIS A 201 16.48 -2.76 -6.38
N PHE A 202 15.89 -3.91 -6.74
CA PHE A 202 14.70 -4.46 -6.10
C PHE A 202 15.04 -5.41 -4.95
N LEU A 203 16.28 -5.92 -4.87
CA LEU A 203 16.73 -6.86 -3.84
C LEU A 203 17.11 -6.14 -2.52
N GLN A 204 16.21 -5.29 -2.05
CA GLN A 204 16.37 -4.53 -0.80
C GLN A 204 15.70 -5.26 0.37
N ALA A 205 16.21 -5.04 1.58
CA ALA A 205 15.53 -5.52 2.78
C ALA A 205 14.15 -4.88 2.93
N GLY A 206 13.15 -5.65 3.37
CA GLY A 206 11.78 -5.16 3.55
C GLY A 206 11.66 -3.96 4.51
N ALA A 207 12.59 -3.82 5.46
CA ALA A 207 12.68 -2.63 6.33
C ALA A 207 12.97 -1.31 5.56
N GLY A 208 13.44 -1.39 4.32
CA GLY A 208 13.67 -0.24 3.43
C GLY A 208 12.44 0.24 2.67
N GLN A 209 11.28 -0.41 2.85
CA GLN A 209 10.03 0.00 2.22
C GLN A 209 9.60 1.39 2.72
N VAL A 210 9.23 2.27 1.79
CA VAL A 210 8.67 3.59 2.14
C VAL A 210 7.16 3.56 2.28
N CYS A 211 6.52 2.58 1.65
CA CYS A 211 5.10 2.29 1.77
C CYS A 211 4.85 0.85 1.35
N ALA A 212 3.89 0.19 1.98
CA ALA A 212 3.36 -1.08 1.53
C ALA A 212 1.87 -1.15 1.86
N GLY A 213 1.16 -1.99 1.13
CA GLY A 213 -0.26 -2.19 1.35
C GLY A 213 -0.83 -3.31 0.49
N TYR A 214 -2.11 -3.53 0.68
CA TYR A 214 -2.89 -4.45 -0.12
C TYR A 214 -4.31 -3.92 -0.32
N ALA A 215 -4.91 -4.26 -1.46
CA ALA A 215 -6.33 -4.12 -1.70
C ALA A 215 -7.02 -5.47 -1.49
N LEU A 216 -8.21 -5.46 -0.90
CA LEU A 216 -9.07 -6.62 -0.74
C LEU A 216 -10.35 -6.39 -1.55
N TYR A 217 -10.59 -7.26 -2.54
CA TYR A 217 -11.77 -7.26 -3.40
C TYR A 217 -12.77 -8.31 -2.89
N GLY A 218 -13.43 -7.99 -1.78
CA GLY A 218 -14.48 -8.81 -1.18
C GLY A 218 -15.88 -8.19 -1.32
N PRO A 219 -16.82 -8.52 -0.41
CA PRO A 219 -18.14 -7.89 -0.34
C PRO A 219 -18.07 -6.37 -0.27
N ALA A 220 -17.07 -5.84 0.46
CA ALA A 220 -16.63 -4.46 0.38
C ALA A 220 -15.18 -4.43 -0.14
N THR A 221 -14.89 -3.47 -1.01
CA THR A 221 -13.51 -3.24 -1.45
C THR A 221 -12.78 -2.41 -0.41
N MET A 222 -11.63 -2.90 0.07
CA MET A 222 -10.80 -2.19 1.03
C MET A 222 -9.39 -1.97 0.48
N LEU A 223 -8.78 -0.86 0.87
CA LEU A 223 -7.35 -0.59 0.67
C LEU A 223 -6.73 -0.44 2.05
N VAL A 224 -5.75 -1.27 2.39
CA VAL A 224 -5.03 -1.22 3.66
C VAL A 224 -3.57 -0.90 3.37
N LEU A 225 -3.02 0.12 4.01
CA LEU A 225 -1.64 0.55 3.75
C LEU A 225 -0.94 1.12 4.97
N THR A 226 0.38 1.18 4.90
CA THR A 226 1.25 1.87 5.85
C THR A 226 2.33 2.66 5.12
N THR A 227 2.72 3.80 5.68
CA THR A 227 3.88 4.61 5.28
C THR A 227 4.94 4.69 6.39
N GLY A 228 4.88 3.77 7.35
CA GLY A 228 5.70 3.77 8.56
C GLY A 228 5.06 4.46 9.78
N GLN A 229 3.90 5.10 9.62
CA GLN A 229 3.16 5.77 10.69
C GLN A 229 1.82 5.07 10.99
N GLY A 230 1.94 3.80 11.41
CA GLY A 230 0.78 2.94 11.61
C GLY A 230 0.18 2.40 10.32
N THR A 231 -0.86 1.58 10.46
CA THR A 231 -1.55 0.93 9.35
C THR A 231 -2.98 1.44 9.32
N HIS A 232 -3.48 1.78 8.14
CA HIS A 232 -4.80 2.39 7.97
C HIS A 232 -5.58 1.61 6.93
N GLY A 233 -6.85 1.35 7.22
CA GLY A 233 -7.78 0.71 6.31
C GLY A 233 -8.81 1.70 5.78
N PHE A 234 -8.98 1.71 4.47
CA PHE A 234 -9.93 2.53 3.75
C PHE A 234 -10.94 1.62 3.06
N THR A 235 -12.21 2.01 3.05
CA THR A 235 -13.27 1.29 2.34
C THR A 235 -13.71 2.12 1.14
N LEU A 236 -13.83 1.47 -0.02
CA LEU A 236 -14.33 2.12 -1.23
C LEU A 236 -15.83 2.38 -1.09
N ASP A 237 -16.20 3.66 -1.05
CA ASP A 237 -17.56 4.10 -1.30
C ASP A 237 -17.80 4.07 -2.82
N ARG A 238 -18.70 3.21 -3.28
CA ARG A 238 -18.98 3.03 -4.72
C ARG A 238 -19.88 4.13 -5.28
N ASP A 239 -20.67 4.79 -4.45
CA ASP A 239 -21.56 5.86 -4.88
C ASP A 239 -20.74 7.14 -5.14
N VAL A 240 -19.74 7.38 -4.30
CA VAL A 240 -18.81 8.53 -4.46
C VAL A 240 -17.61 8.19 -5.34
N GLY A 241 -17.22 6.91 -5.39
CA GLY A 241 -16.04 6.44 -6.14
C GLY A 241 -14.71 6.71 -5.42
N GLU A 242 -14.72 6.84 -4.09
CA GLU A 242 -13.54 7.20 -3.29
C GLU A 242 -13.28 6.26 -2.11
N PHE A 243 -12.00 6.11 -1.77
CA PHE A 243 -11.58 5.36 -0.59
C PHE A 243 -11.70 6.24 0.66
N ILE A 244 -12.62 5.87 1.54
CA ILE A 244 -12.90 6.57 2.79
C ILE A 244 -12.15 5.90 3.93
N LEU A 245 -11.49 6.68 4.78
CA LEU A 245 -10.83 6.14 5.98
C LEU A 245 -11.87 5.59 6.94
N THR A 246 -11.89 4.27 7.12
CA THR A 246 -12.85 3.57 7.98
C THR A 246 -12.18 2.90 9.18
N HIS A 247 -10.89 2.56 9.06
CA HIS A 247 -10.13 1.85 10.08
C HIS A 247 -8.79 2.56 10.34
N PRO A 248 -8.78 3.64 11.14
CA PRO A 248 -7.55 4.32 11.50
C PRO A 248 -6.71 3.45 12.43
N MET A 249 -5.39 3.46 12.25
CA MET A 249 -4.42 2.85 13.18
C MET A 249 -4.73 1.39 13.54
N LEU A 250 -5.01 0.56 12.52
CA LEU A 250 -5.21 -0.88 12.65
C LEU A 250 -4.10 -1.52 13.49
N ARG A 251 -4.52 -2.41 14.40
CA ARG A 251 -3.66 -3.21 15.28
C ARG A 251 -4.18 -4.63 15.31
N ILE A 252 -3.26 -5.58 15.29
CA ILE A 252 -3.59 -6.99 15.54
C ILE A 252 -3.90 -7.13 17.03
N PRO A 253 -5.03 -7.76 17.42
CA PRO A 253 -5.32 -8.06 18.81
C PRO A 253 -4.22 -8.90 19.45
N ALA A 254 -3.94 -8.68 20.74
CA ALA A 254 -2.88 -9.43 21.45
C ALA A 254 -3.18 -10.93 21.59
N ALA A 255 -4.46 -11.32 21.47
CA ALA A 255 -4.90 -12.71 21.47
C ALA A 255 -6.00 -12.90 20.42
N THR A 256 -6.01 -14.06 19.78
CA THR A 256 -7.04 -14.49 18.82
C THR A 256 -7.35 -15.97 19.04
N GLN A 257 -8.54 -16.41 18.60
CA GLN A 257 -8.95 -17.82 18.60
C GLN A 257 -8.88 -18.45 17.21
N GLU A 258 -8.30 -17.73 16.25
CA GLU A 258 -8.22 -18.14 14.85
C GLU A 258 -6.77 -18.45 14.46
N PHE A 259 -6.60 -19.46 13.61
CA PHE A 259 -5.34 -19.74 12.92
C PHE A 259 -5.65 -20.07 11.45
N ALA A 260 -4.83 -19.58 10.54
CA ALA A 260 -5.00 -19.79 9.10
C ALA A 260 -3.86 -20.66 8.55
N ILE A 261 -4.17 -21.90 8.18
CA ILE A 261 -3.23 -22.84 7.59
C ILE A 261 -3.96 -23.82 6.66
N ASN A 262 -3.29 -24.27 5.60
CA ASN A 262 -3.78 -25.39 4.80
C ASN A 262 -3.43 -26.72 5.49
N THR A 263 -4.39 -27.28 6.24
CA THR A 263 -4.21 -28.52 7.03
C THR A 263 -4.04 -29.79 6.18
N SER A 264 -4.36 -29.75 4.88
CA SER A 264 -4.13 -30.89 3.98
C SER A 264 -2.64 -31.21 3.75
N ARG A 265 -1.73 -30.28 4.10
CA ARG A 265 -0.27 -30.48 4.10
C ARG A 265 0.29 -30.89 5.49
N GLY A 266 -0.58 -31.39 6.37
CA GLY A 266 -0.43 -31.42 7.84
C GLY A 266 0.58 -32.39 8.47
N LEU A 267 1.41 -33.12 7.73
CA LEU A 267 2.40 -34.04 8.32
C LEU A 267 3.49 -33.34 9.17
N LEU A 268 3.61 -32.00 9.08
CA LEU A 268 4.57 -31.20 9.84
C LEU A 268 3.96 -30.37 10.99
N VAL A 269 2.63 -30.24 11.05
CA VAL A 269 1.98 -29.21 11.90
C VAL A 269 1.69 -29.74 13.31
N PHE A 270 1.29 -31.00 13.44
CA PHE A 270 0.92 -31.56 14.74
C PHE A 270 2.11 -31.63 15.72
N SER A 271 3.34 -31.86 15.24
CA SER A 271 4.54 -31.90 16.09
C SER A 271 4.84 -30.56 16.75
N ALA A 272 4.55 -29.43 16.10
CA ALA A 272 4.90 -28.10 16.62
C ALA A 272 3.89 -27.57 17.66
N ILE A 273 2.63 -28.03 17.61
CA ILE A 273 1.58 -27.56 18.53
C ILE A 273 1.61 -28.36 19.84
N SER A 274 1.89 -29.66 19.80
CA SER A 274 1.93 -30.52 21.00
C SER A 274 3.09 -30.21 21.95
N ASP A 275 4.18 -29.63 21.45
CA ASP A 275 5.35 -29.24 22.26
C ASP A 275 5.12 -27.93 23.05
N GLY A 276 4.08 -27.15 22.71
CA GLY A 276 3.76 -25.87 23.36
C GLY A 276 2.81 -25.96 24.56
N THR A 277 2.25 -27.14 24.85
CA THR A 277 1.25 -27.35 25.93
C THR A 277 1.80 -27.99 27.20
N GLN A 278 3.13 -28.16 27.33
CA GLN A 278 3.76 -28.51 28.60
C GLN A 278 4.53 -27.31 29.19
N SER A 279 3.81 -26.42 29.86
CA SER A 279 4.36 -25.53 30.89
C SER A 279 3.29 -25.11 31.87
#